data_AF-A0A963YHV1-F1
#
_entry.id   AF-A0A963YHV1-F1
#
_cell.length_a   1.000
_cell.length_b   1.000
_cell.length_c   1.000
_cell.angle_alpha   90.00
_cell.angle_beta   90.00
_cell.angle_gamma   90.00
#
_symmetry.space_group_name_H-M   'P 1'
#
loop_
_entity.id
_entity.type
_entity.pdbx_description
1 polymer ?
#
loop_
_entity_poly.entity_id
_entity_poly.type
_entity_poly.pdbx_seq_one_letter_code
_entity_poly.pdbx_strand_id
1 'polypeptide(L)'
;MGGLLPTAAPAEEPMSAIDWLSRTVQTPGRPGVVALPDEKPVAKGAAPAEIVTTTIDGPNPDAIGLLPVSTTGLPRDLWGSSTSEDLARLLREERIDTLPAIQSLLYALLLAELDPPADSDGRGLVYLARIDRLLDLGALDPALSMLEGPAIQAAEPFRRWFDVALLTGQEDRACEVMRETPEIAPTFPARVFCLARGGDWNAAALSLRTGEALGYVTPEMGELLSRFLDPELYEGEPPLPVPSRPSPLVLRLMEAIGEPMATTTLPVAFAQSDLRSNAGWKTRLEAAERLARTGAIEANRLLGLYTERQAAASGGVWDRVAAIQRFDTAMSARDPAAIAAALPEVWQQMERTELEVPFATLYGAELAKIPLTDAAGALAFRIGLLSPDYERVARDRQPLGGIEPFLIGVARGNLDGINPPDPVAGAVKAAFSRGARLSETYARLVTEKRLGEAILIAIGDITDGARGDLRDVTAGLYLLRNVGLESVARRAGLELLLLERRG
;
A
#
# COMPACT_ATOMS: atom_id res chain seq x y z
N MET A 1 7.25 34.15 -37.00
CA MET A 1 7.82 33.34 -35.90
C MET A 1 6.81 33.34 -34.76
N GLY A 2 5.89 32.37 -34.75
CA GLY A 2 4.95 32.17 -33.64
C GLY A 2 5.51 31.07 -32.74
N GLY A 3 5.82 31.42 -31.49
CA GLY A 3 6.34 30.48 -30.50
C GLY A 3 5.21 29.63 -29.93
N LEU A 4 5.36 28.31 -30.02
CA LEU A 4 4.56 27.35 -29.26
C LEU A 4 5.09 27.30 -27.83
N LEU A 5 4.26 27.69 -26.87
CA LEU A 5 4.46 27.38 -25.46
C LEU A 5 4.04 25.92 -25.22
N PRO A 6 4.82 25.12 -24.47
CA PRO A 6 4.40 23.79 -24.07
C PRO A 6 3.30 23.94 -23.01
N THR A 7 2.14 23.37 -23.26
CA THR A 7 1.11 23.17 -22.24
C THR A 7 1.58 22.04 -21.33
N ALA A 8 1.85 22.36 -20.07
CA ALA A 8 2.01 21.35 -19.03
C ALA A 8 0.67 20.62 -18.87
N ALA A 9 0.65 19.31 -19.13
CA ALA A 9 -0.48 18.48 -18.78
C ALA A 9 -0.62 18.47 -17.24
N PRO A 10 -1.83 18.63 -16.69
CA PRO A 10 -2.02 18.39 -15.26
C PRO A 10 -1.61 16.95 -14.94
N ALA A 11 -0.78 16.76 -13.93
CA ALA A 11 -0.50 15.44 -13.39
C ALA A 11 -1.83 14.85 -12.90
N GLU A 12 -2.27 13.76 -13.52
CA GLU A 12 -3.42 12.99 -13.00
C GLU A 12 -3.09 12.56 -11.56
N GLU A 13 -4.02 12.77 -10.64
CA GLU A 13 -3.90 12.25 -9.28
C GLU A 13 -3.73 10.73 -9.32
N PRO A 14 -2.78 10.16 -8.55
CA PRO A 14 -2.60 8.71 -8.50
C PRO A 14 -3.89 8.03 -8.04
N MET A 15 -4.30 6.98 -8.75
CA MET A 15 -5.54 6.26 -8.45
C MET A 15 -5.48 5.61 -7.06
N SER A 16 -6.56 5.76 -6.30
CA SER A 16 -6.78 5.05 -5.03
C SER A 16 -7.46 3.70 -5.27
N ALA A 17 -7.46 2.83 -4.27
CA ALA A 17 -8.07 1.51 -4.27
C ALA A 17 -9.51 1.60 -4.77
N ILE A 18 -10.26 2.57 -4.24
CA ILE A 18 -11.66 2.82 -4.57
C ILE A 18 -11.87 3.06 -6.08
N ASP A 19 -10.90 3.65 -6.78
CA ASP A 19 -11.02 4.01 -8.19
C ASP A 19 -10.91 2.83 -9.16
N TRP A 20 -10.07 1.84 -8.83
CA TRP A 20 -9.82 0.66 -9.69
C TRP A 20 -10.51 -0.61 -9.19
N LEU A 21 -10.98 -0.61 -7.96
CA LEU A 21 -11.84 -1.63 -7.39
C LEU A 21 -13.10 -1.83 -8.26
N SER A 22 -13.50 -3.08 -8.51
CA SER A 22 -14.67 -3.40 -9.32
C SER A 22 -15.90 -2.74 -8.71
N ARG A 23 -16.51 -1.76 -9.40
CA ARG A 23 -17.70 -1.02 -8.93
C ARG A 23 -18.83 -1.98 -8.63
N THR A 24 -19.66 -1.72 -7.63
CA THR A 24 -20.97 -2.37 -7.49
C THR A 24 -21.95 -1.78 -8.51
N VAL A 25 -22.82 -2.62 -9.09
CA VAL A 25 -24.00 -2.12 -9.81
C VAL A 25 -24.89 -1.43 -8.78
N GLN A 26 -25.47 -0.29 -9.15
CA GLN A 26 -26.63 0.27 -8.47
C GLN A 26 -27.61 -0.85 -8.09
N THR A 27 -28.03 -0.90 -6.84
CA THR A 27 -29.19 -1.68 -6.40
C THR A 27 -30.28 -1.55 -7.48
N PRO A 28 -30.88 -2.64 -8.01
CA PRO A 28 -31.74 -2.58 -9.17
C PRO A 28 -32.76 -1.44 -9.03
N GLY A 29 -32.54 -0.37 -9.78
CA GLY A 29 -33.55 0.64 -9.99
C GLY A 29 -34.75 -0.08 -10.58
N ARG A 30 -35.91 0.06 -9.92
CA ARG A 30 -37.16 -0.58 -10.34
C ARG A 30 -37.30 -0.51 -11.87
N PRO A 31 -37.68 -1.59 -12.57
CA PRO A 31 -38.09 -1.47 -13.95
C PRO A 31 -39.15 -0.38 -14.04
N GLY A 32 -38.97 0.56 -14.97
CA GLY A 32 -39.88 1.66 -15.18
C GLY A 32 -41.31 1.11 -15.26
N VAL A 33 -42.15 1.53 -14.30
CA VAL A 33 -43.54 1.10 -14.23
C VAL A 33 -44.21 1.51 -15.54
N VAL A 34 -44.59 0.53 -16.35
CA VAL A 34 -45.51 0.75 -17.47
C VAL A 34 -46.79 1.30 -16.85
N ALA A 35 -47.14 2.54 -17.17
CA ALA A 35 -48.32 3.19 -16.64
C ALA A 35 -49.58 2.44 -17.09
N LEU A 36 -50.19 1.69 -16.16
CA LEU A 36 -51.57 1.23 -16.28
C LEU A 36 -52.52 2.37 -15.84
N PRO A 37 -53.71 2.50 -16.45
CA PRO A 37 -54.59 3.64 -16.20
C PRO A 37 -55.16 3.69 -14.78
N ASP A 38 -55.28 4.92 -14.28
CA ASP A 38 -55.59 5.40 -12.93
C ASP A 38 -56.52 4.52 -12.06
N GLU A 39 -55.95 3.91 -11.03
CA GLU A 39 -56.67 3.55 -9.81
C GLU A 39 -56.14 4.39 -8.64
N LYS A 40 -57.04 4.90 -7.79
CA LYS A 40 -56.69 5.85 -6.73
C LYS A 40 -55.80 5.17 -5.67
N PRO A 41 -54.71 5.82 -5.19
CA PRO A 41 -53.78 5.19 -4.26
C PRO A 41 -54.43 5.00 -2.88
N VAL A 42 -54.47 3.77 -2.38
CA VAL A 42 -54.97 3.42 -1.03
C VAL A 42 -53.88 3.36 0.05
N ALA A 43 -52.62 3.70 -0.27
CA ALA A 43 -51.55 3.74 0.73
C ALA A 43 -50.69 5.02 0.60
N LYS A 44 -50.57 5.77 1.69
CA LYS A 44 -49.58 6.86 1.82
C LYS A 44 -48.30 6.28 2.42
N GLY A 45 -47.37 5.91 1.54
CA GLY A 45 -45.98 5.64 1.91
C GLY A 45 -45.70 4.22 2.43
N ALA A 46 -45.22 3.38 1.53
CA ALA A 46 -44.36 2.25 1.90
C ALA A 46 -43.17 2.28 0.94
N ALA A 47 -42.21 3.16 1.22
CA ALA A 47 -40.86 2.95 0.73
C ALA A 47 -40.30 1.76 1.52
N PRO A 48 -39.87 0.66 0.89
CA PRO A 48 -39.07 -0.32 1.59
C PRO A 48 -37.79 0.40 2.01
N ALA A 49 -37.47 0.40 3.30
CA ALA A 49 -36.14 0.75 3.75
C ALA A 49 -35.15 -0.22 3.12
N GLU A 50 -33.92 0.22 2.87
CA GLU A 50 -32.82 -0.66 2.54
C GLU A 50 -32.60 -1.58 3.76
N ILE A 51 -33.07 -2.83 3.67
CA ILE A 51 -32.93 -3.80 4.76
C ILE A 51 -31.55 -4.44 4.61
N VAL A 52 -30.54 -3.81 5.20
CA VAL A 52 -29.28 -4.47 5.49
C VAL A 52 -29.45 -5.16 6.85
N THR A 53 -29.65 -6.47 6.84
CA THR A 53 -29.68 -7.24 8.08
C THR A 53 -28.25 -7.46 8.58
N THR A 54 -27.87 -6.77 9.65
CA THR A 54 -26.75 -7.18 10.51
C THR A 54 -27.32 -7.84 11.76
N THR A 55 -26.69 -8.91 12.22
CA THR A 55 -26.97 -9.43 13.56
C THR A 55 -26.44 -8.42 14.58
N ILE A 56 -27.30 -7.90 15.46
CA ILE A 56 -26.92 -7.03 16.59
C ILE A 56 -25.83 -7.66 17.47
N ASP A 57 -25.69 -8.99 17.44
CA ASP A 57 -24.72 -9.77 18.22
C ASP A 57 -23.48 -10.24 17.41
N GLY A 58 -23.28 -9.74 16.18
CA GLY A 58 -22.12 -10.09 15.34
C GLY A 58 -20.84 -9.37 15.77
N PRO A 59 -19.64 -9.94 15.53
CA PRO A 59 -18.38 -9.25 15.81
C PRO A 59 -18.27 -7.98 14.97
N ASN A 60 -17.96 -6.85 15.60
CA ASN A 60 -17.81 -5.57 14.92
C ASN A 60 -16.59 -5.62 13.97
N PRO A 61 -16.76 -5.42 12.65
CA PRO A 61 -15.66 -5.47 11.70
C PRO A 61 -14.54 -4.46 11.98
N ASP A 62 -14.85 -3.30 12.57
CA ASP A 62 -13.84 -2.28 12.92
C ASP A 62 -12.83 -2.78 13.97
N ALA A 63 -13.15 -3.88 14.67
CA ALA A 63 -12.23 -4.53 15.61
C ALA A 63 -11.20 -5.46 14.94
N ILE A 64 -11.43 -5.86 13.69
CA ILE A 64 -10.62 -6.86 13.01
C ILE A 64 -9.19 -6.34 12.81
N GLY A 65 -8.22 -7.18 13.16
CA GLY A 65 -6.79 -6.94 12.98
C GLY A 65 -6.02 -8.25 13.00
N LEU A 66 -4.76 -8.20 12.56
CA LEU A 66 -3.85 -9.35 12.50
C LEU A 66 -2.76 -9.29 13.58
N LEU A 67 -2.46 -8.10 14.09
CA LEU A 67 -1.35 -7.87 15.00
C LEU A 67 -1.85 -7.50 16.40
N PRO A 68 -1.54 -8.30 17.43
CA PRO A 68 -1.93 -7.99 18.80
C PRO A 68 -1.07 -6.87 19.38
N VAL A 69 -1.53 -6.29 20.51
CA VAL A 69 -0.82 -5.27 21.29
C VAL A 69 0.61 -5.67 21.63
N SER A 70 0.87 -6.96 21.90
CA SER A 70 2.22 -7.46 22.22
C SER A 70 3.21 -7.29 21.06
N THR A 71 2.71 -7.20 19.83
CA THR A 71 3.52 -7.04 18.61
C THR A 71 3.63 -5.56 18.22
N THR A 72 2.52 -4.82 18.25
CA THR A 72 2.48 -3.42 17.80
C THR A 72 2.90 -2.43 18.87
N GLY A 73 2.72 -2.77 20.15
CA GLY A 73 2.83 -1.83 21.27
C GLY A 73 1.70 -0.79 21.35
N LEU A 74 0.72 -0.85 20.44
CA LEU A 74 -0.40 0.09 20.39
C LEU A 74 -1.52 -0.35 21.34
N PRO A 75 -2.09 0.54 22.16
CA PRO A 75 -3.21 0.19 23.05
C PRO A 75 -4.47 -0.17 22.27
N ARG A 76 -5.34 -1.04 22.81
CA ARG A 76 -6.58 -1.44 22.09
C ARG A 76 -7.55 -0.28 21.92
N ASP A 77 -7.65 0.60 22.91
CA ASP A 77 -8.54 1.77 22.91
C ASP A 77 -8.00 2.96 22.09
N LEU A 78 -7.12 2.71 21.12
CA LEU A 78 -6.37 3.72 20.38
C LEU A 78 -7.26 4.77 19.70
N TRP A 79 -8.39 4.35 19.13
CA TRP A 79 -9.36 5.24 18.49
C TRP A 79 -10.10 6.11 19.50
N GLY A 80 -10.38 5.57 20.68
CA GLY A 80 -11.07 6.25 21.79
C GLY A 80 -12.31 7.02 21.35
N SER A 81 -12.28 8.35 21.44
CA SER A 81 -13.42 9.22 21.11
C SER A 81 -13.44 9.75 19.67
N SER A 82 -12.50 9.33 18.82
CA SER A 82 -12.47 9.71 17.41
C SER A 82 -13.70 9.16 16.69
N THR A 83 -14.20 9.91 15.70
CA THR A 83 -15.31 9.47 14.87
C THR A 83 -14.83 8.49 13.81
N SER A 84 -15.68 7.51 13.47
CA SER A 84 -15.39 6.56 12.40
C SER A 84 -15.18 7.28 11.06
N GLU A 85 -15.90 8.38 10.81
CA GLU A 85 -15.78 9.19 9.60
C GLU A 85 -14.43 9.90 9.50
N ASP A 86 -13.95 10.54 10.57
CA ASP A 86 -12.65 11.22 10.57
C ASP A 86 -11.50 10.22 10.39
N LEU A 87 -11.55 9.07 11.06
CA LEU A 87 -10.54 8.03 10.93
C LEU A 87 -10.51 7.47 9.50
N ALA A 88 -11.68 7.15 8.93
CA ALA A 88 -11.77 6.66 7.56
C ALA A 88 -11.35 7.70 6.52
N ARG A 89 -11.56 9.00 6.80
CA ARG A 89 -11.05 10.09 5.96
C ARG A 89 -9.53 10.16 6.02
N LEU A 90 -8.93 10.26 7.22
CA LEU A 90 -7.48 10.33 7.39
C LEU A 90 -6.77 9.12 6.77
N LEU A 91 -7.31 7.93 6.97
CA LEU A 91 -6.78 6.71 6.35
C LEU A 91 -6.82 6.75 4.82
N ARG A 92 -7.82 7.37 4.20
CA ARG A 92 -7.95 7.50 2.74
C ARG A 92 -7.16 8.68 2.14
N GLU A 93 -6.85 9.69 2.94
CA GLU A 93 -6.06 10.86 2.51
C GLU A 93 -4.55 10.61 2.58
N GLU A 94 -4.11 9.60 3.34
CA GLU A 94 -2.69 9.28 3.48
C GLU A 94 -1.97 9.05 2.13
N ARG A 95 -0.69 9.43 2.06
CA ARG A 95 0.08 9.31 0.81
C ARG A 95 0.92 8.04 0.84
N ILE A 96 1.03 7.38 -0.30
CA ILE A 96 1.78 6.11 -0.43
C ILE A 96 3.29 6.37 -0.42
N ASP A 97 3.73 7.52 -0.95
CA ASP A 97 5.13 7.94 -0.94
C ASP A 97 5.45 8.73 0.34
N THR A 98 5.98 8.01 1.32
CA THR A 98 6.43 8.50 2.64
C THR A 98 7.67 7.75 3.11
N LEU A 99 8.32 8.25 4.16
CA LEU A 99 9.50 7.65 4.79
C LEU A 99 9.24 6.20 5.25
N PRO A 100 10.18 5.25 5.10
CA PRO A 100 9.92 3.84 5.41
C PRO A 100 9.58 3.57 6.87
N ALA A 101 10.09 4.33 7.84
CA ALA A 101 9.70 4.23 9.23
C ALA A 101 8.25 4.68 9.47
N ILE A 102 7.81 5.72 8.77
CA ILE A 102 6.43 6.23 8.84
C ILE A 102 5.48 5.25 8.17
N GLN A 103 5.87 4.70 7.02
CA GLN A 103 5.14 3.63 6.36
C GLN A 103 5.03 2.37 7.22
N SER A 104 6.10 1.98 7.92
CA SER A 104 6.07 0.86 8.86
C SER A 104 5.09 1.11 10.02
N LEU A 105 5.02 2.34 10.54
CA LEU A 105 4.04 2.74 11.55
C LEU A 105 2.61 2.68 11.00
N LEU A 106 2.40 3.14 9.77
CA LEU A 106 1.11 3.02 9.09
C LEU A 106 0.68 1.55 8.97
N TYR A 107 1.56 0.64 8.53
CA TYR A 107 1.27 -0.80 8.52
C TYR A 107 0.90 -1.34 9.91
N ALA A 108 1.63 -0.94 10.96
CA ALA A 108 1.31 -1.35 12.32
C ALA A 108 -0.11 -0.91 12.73
N LEU A 109 -0.53 0.30 12.36
CA LEU A 109 -1.89 0.80 12.59
C LEU A 109 -2.94 0.06 11.75
N LEU A 110 -2.67 -0.12 10.45
CA LEU A 110 -3.57 -0.78 9.51
C LEU A 110 -3.82 -2.25 9.85
N LEU A 111 -2.89 -2.91 10.54
CA LEU A 111 -2.97 -4.33 10.87
C LEU A 111 -3.22 -4.61 12.37
N ALA A 112 -3.24 -3.59 13.22
CA ALA A 112 -3.47 -3.76 14.66
C ALA A 112 -4.88 -4.29 14.99
N GLU A 113 -4.98 -5.15 15.99
CA GLU A 113 -6.25 -5.47 16.64
C GLU A 113 -6.60 -4.35 17.63
N LEU A 114 -7.66 -3.59 17.34
CA LEU A 114 -8.05 -2.38 18.08
C LEU A 114 -9.53 -2.46 18.45
N ASP A 115 -9.93 -1.82 19.54
CA ASP A 115 -11.35 -1.67 19.88
C ASP A 115 -12.00 -0.72 18.85
N PRO A 116 -13.24 -1.00 18.38
CA PRO A 116 -13.94 -0.12 17.45
C PRO A 116 -14.09 1.31 17.99
N PRO A 117 -14.15 2.33 17.11
CA PRO A 117 -14.56 3.67 17.52
C PRO A 117 -15.92 3.64 18.22
N ALA A 118 -16.14 4.57 19.17
CA ALA A 118 -17.34 4.59 19.99
C ALA A 118 -18.65 4.79 19.19
N ASP A 119 -18.56 5.40 18.01
CA ASP A 119 -19.68 5.63 17.09
C ASP A 119 -19.84 4.52 16.03
N SER A 120 -19.04 3.45 16.09
CA SER A 120 -19.11 2.36 15.13
C SER A 120 -20.49 1.67 15.18
N ASP A 121 -21.11 1.57 14.02
CA ASP A 121 -22.45 0.99 13.82
C ASP A 121 -22.41 -0.46 13.33
N GLY A 122 -21.23 -1.09 13.35
CA GLY A 122 -21.02 -2.46 12.88
C GLY A 122 -20.96 -2.61 11.36
N ARG A 123 -21.04 -1.53 10.58
CA ARG A 123 -20.85 -1.59 9.11
C ARG A 123 -19.38 -1.69 8.69
N GLY A 124 -18.43 -1.44 9.59
CA GLY A 124 -17.01 -1.61 9.32
C GLY A 124 -16.40 -0.47 8.48
N LEU A 125 -16.77 0.79 8.73
CA LEU A 125 -16.29 1.93 7.95
C LEU A 125 -14.76 2.10 8.07
N VAL A 126 -14.23 2.02 9.30
CA VAL A 126 -12.79 2.13 9.55
C VAL A 126 -12.07 0.88 9.05
N TYR A 127 -12.68 -0.30 9.22
CA TYR A 127 -12.19 -1.55 8.65
C TYR A 127 -11.98 -1.46 7.13
N LEU A 128 -12.99 -1.02 6.38
CA LEU A 128 -12.87 -0.87 4.92
C LEU A 128 -11.83 0.18 4.54
N ALA A 129 -11.74 1.29 5.28
CA ALA A 129 -10.69 2.29 5.03
C ALA A 129 -9.28 1.73 5.25
N ARG A 130 -9.10 0.85 6.25
CA ARG A 130 -7.82 0.15 6.48
C ARG A 130 -7.51 -0.84 5.36
N ILE A 131 -8.49 -1.62 4.91
CA ILE A 131 -8.33 -2.53 3.77
C ILE A 131 -7.96 -1.74 2.52
N ASP A 132 -8.74 -0.72 2.17
CA ASP A 132 -8.52 0.09 0.97
C ASP A 132 -7.11 0.71 1.00
N ARG A 133 -6.63 1.17 2.16
CA ARG A 133 -5.24 1.62 2.30
C ARG A 133 -4.21 0.51 2.11
N LEU A 134 -4.44 -0.71 2.60
CA LEU A 134 -3.53 -1.84 2.34
C LEU A 134 -3.48 -2.17 0.84
N LEU A 135 -4.61 -2.06 0.13
CA LEU A 135 -4.66 -2.22 -1.32
C LEU A 135 -3.86 -1.13 -2.04
N ASP A 136 -3.99 0.12 -1.61
CA ASP A 136 -3.18 1.25 -2.11
C ASP A 136 -1.68 1.04 -1.94
N LEU A 137 -1.27 0.41 -0.85
CA LEU A 137 0.12 0.07 -0.58
C LEU A 137 0.60 -1.18 -1.35
N GLY A 138 -0.31 -1.93 -1.97
CA GLY A 138 -0.02 -3.19 -2.67
C GLY A 138 0.09 -4.41 -1.74
N ALA A 139 -0.27 -4.25 -0.46
CA ALA A 139 -0.19 -5.25 0.58
C ALA A 139 -1.41 -6.19 0.56
N LEU A 140 -1.52 -6.95 -0.52
CA LEU A 140 -2.67 -7.80 -0.80
C LEU A 140 -2.77 -9.02 0.12
N ASP A 141 -1.64 -9.63 0.49
CA ASP A 141 -1.63 -10.79 1.40
C ASP A 141 -2.21 -10.48 2.81
N PRO A 142 -1.79 -9.41 3.51
CA PRO A 142 -2.43 -9.05 4.77
C PRO A 142 -3.86 -8.52 4.60
N ALA A 143 -4.18 -7.81 3.51
CA ALA A 143 -5.55 -7.41 3.22
C ALA A 143 -6.47 -8.64 3.07
N LEU A 144 -6.03 -9.66 2.31
CA LEU A 144 -6.76 -10.91 2.16
C LEU A 144 -6.99 -11.61 3.50
N SER A 145 -5.95 -11.66 4.34
CA SER A 145 -6.04 -12.27 5.67
C SER A 145 -7.06 -11.58 6.58
N MET A 146 -7.17 -10.25 6.50
CA MET A 146 -8.21 -9.49 7.21
C MET A 146 -9.61 -9.70 6.62
N LEU A 147 -9.70 -9.96 5.31
CA LEU A 147 -10.95 -10.16 4.58
C LEU A 147 -11.54 -11.56 4.73
N GLU A 148 -10.73 -12.59 4.94
CA GLU A 148 -11.18 -13.99 5.12
C GLU A 148 -11.88 -14.26 6.47
N GLY A 149 -12.09 -13.23 7.29
CA GLY A 149 -12.85 -13.31 8.54
C GLY A 149 -14.38 -13.30 8.35
N PRO A 150 -15.16 -13.22 9.45
CA PRO A 150 -16.63 -13.21 9.42
C PRO A 150 -17.23 -12.08 8.57
N ALA A 151 -16.51 -10.97 8.39
CA ALA A 151 -16.94 -9.81 7.61
C ALA A 151 -17.11 -10.11 6.11
N ILE A 152 -16.54 -11.21 5.59
CA ILE A 152 -16.64 -11.58 4.16
C ILE A 152 -18.08 -11.79 3.68
N GLN A 153 -19.04 -12.01 4.59
CA GLN A 153 -20.45 -12.19 4.26
C GLN A 153 -21.16 -10.88 3.87
N ALA A 154 -20.52 -9.73 4.07
CA ALA A 154 -21.03 -8.45 3.61
C ALA A 154 -20.53 -8.13 2.19
N ALA A 155 -21.36 -7.41 1.41
CA ALA A 155 -21.07 -7.11 0.00
C ALA A 155 -19.76 -6.33 -0.20
N GLU A 156 -19.51 -5.28 0.59
CA GLU A 156 -18.33 -4.43 0.39
C GLU A 156 -17.00 -5.14 0.72
N PRO A 157 -16.86 -5.89 1.84
CA PRO A 157 -15.71 -6.77 2.08
C PRO A 157 -15.55 -7.87 1.02
N PHE A 158 -16.64 -8.57 0.65
CA PHE A 158 -16.58 -9.59 -0.39
C PHE A 158 -16.01 -9.04 -1.71
N ARG A 159 -16.41 -7.81 -2.07
CA ARG A 159 -15.93 -7.12 -3.27
C ARG A 159 -14.41 -6.92 -3.27
N ARG A 160 -13.84 -6.41 -2.17
CA ARG A 160 -12.37 -6.27 -2.03
C ARG A 160 -11.71 -7.64 -2.07
N TRP A 161 -12.28 -8.63 -1.37
CA TRP A 161 -11.75 -9.98 -1.35
C TRP A 161 -11.67 -10.58 -2.76
N PHE A 162 -12.73 -10.44 -3.55
CA PHE A 162 -12.78 -10.92 -4.93
C PHE A 162 -11.71 -10.22 -5.79
N ASP A 163 -11.64 -8.88 -5.74
CA ASP A 163 -10.64 -8.11 -6.49
C ASP A 163 -9.19 -8.48 -6.10
N VAL A 164 -8.93 -8.68 -4.81
CA VAL A 164 -7.62 -9.17 -4.30
C VAL A 164 -7.33 -10.58 -4.80
N ALA A 165 -8.32 -11.47 -4.78
CA ALA A 165 -8.17 -12.84 -5.26
C ALA A 165 -7.80 -12.88 -6.75
N LEU A 166 -8.42 -12.02 -7.57
CA LEU A 166 -8.07 -11.89 -8.99
C LEU A 166 -6.64 -11.43 -9.22
N LEU A 167 -6.11 -10.51 -8.40
CA LEU A 167 -4.72 -10.06 -8.51
C LEU A 167 -3.71 -11.10 -8.01
N THR A 168 -4.06 -11.88 -6.98
CA THR A 168 -3.14 -12.82 -6.31
C THR A 168 -3.14 -14.25 -6.88
N GLY A 169 -4.01 -14.57 -7.84
CA GLY A 169 -4.01 -15.88 -8.50
C GLY A 169 -5.02 -16.86 -7.93
N GLN A 170 -6.01 -16.34 -7.23
CA GLN A 170 -7.03 -17.10 -6.54
C GLN A 170 -8.39 -16.96 -7.22
N GLU A 171 -8.43 -16.61 -8.51
CA GLU A 171 -9.65 -16.42 -9.30
C GLU A 171 -10.57 -17.64 -9.30
N ASP A 172 -10.03 -18.86 -9.35
CA ASP A 172 -10.86 -20.08 -9.36
C ASP A 172 -11.59 -20.29 -8.03
N ARG A 173 -10.88 -20.11 -6.91
CA ARG A 173 -11.47 -20.13 -5.55
C ARG A 173 -12.48 -19.02 -5.39
N ALA A 174 -12.16 -17.82 -5.87
CA ALA A 174 -13.05 -16.66 -5.80
C ALA A 174 -14.36 -16.92 -6.54
N CYS A 175 -14.27 -17.50 -7.74
CA CYS A 175 -15.42 -17.85 -8.55
C CYS A 175 -16.24 -19.01 -7.97
N GLU A 176 -15.62 -19.97 -7.28
CA GLU A 176 -16.33 -21.02 -6.55
C GLU A 176 -17.19 -20.44 -5.44
N VAL A 177 -16.60 -19.68 -4.51
CA VAL A 177 -17.33 -19.03 -3.41
C VAL A 177 -18.45 -18.16 -3.94
N MET A 178 -18.19 -17.38 -5.00
CA MET A 178 -19.18 -16.49 -5.59
C MET A 178 -20.42 -17.22 -6.14
N ARG A 179 -20.27 -18.44 -6.68
CA ARG A 179 -21.41 -19.25 -7.14
C ARG A 179 -22.23 -19.81 -5.96
N GLU A 180 -21.58 -20.08 -4.83
CA GLU A 180 -22.24 -20.54 -3.60
C GLU A 180 -22.95 -19.41 -2.86
N THR A 181 -22.58 -18.15 -3.12
CA THR A 181 -23.19 -16.96 -2.50
C THR A 181 -23.78 -15.96 -3.52
N PRO A 182 -24.83 -16.31 -4.29
CA PRO A 182 -25.38 -15.45 -5.35
C PRO A 182 -25.89 -14.08 -4.87
N GLU A 183 -26.31 -13.99 -3.61
CA GLU A 183 -26.90 -12.79 -2.98
C GLU A 183 -25.85 -11.71 -2.67
N ILE A 184 -24.59 -12.10 -2.50
CA ILE A 184 -23.44 -11.22 -2.19
C ILE A 184 -22.54 -11.08 -3.44
N ALA A 185 -22.87 -11.82 -4.51
CA ALA A 185 -22.08 -11.87 -5.73
C ALA A 185 -21.86 -10.46 -6.30
N PRO A 186 -20.63 -10.13 -6.74
CA PRO A 186 -20.33 -8.87 -7.39
C PRO A 186 -21.06 -8.78 -8.72
N THR A 187 -20.82 -7.67 -9.41
CA THR A 187 -21.52 -7.23 -10.62
C THR A 187 -21.77 -8.30 -11.69
N PHE A 188 -22.72 -8.00 -12.59
CA PHE A 188 -23.01 -8.83 -13.76
C PHE A 188 -21.75 -9.29 -14.52
N PRO A 189 -20.75 -8.43 -14.80
CA PRO A 189 -19.47 -8.85 -15.36
C PRO A 189 -18.74 -9.94 -14.57
N ALA A 190 -18.63 -9.81 -13.25
CA ALA A 190 -17.99 -10.82 -12.40
C ALA A 190 -18.77 -12.14 -12.43
N ARG A 191 -20.11 -12.07 -12.40
CA ARG A 191 -21.00 -13.23 -12.57
C ARG A 191 -20.75 -13.96 -13.87
N VAL A 192 -20.74 -13.24 -15.00
CA VAL A 192 -20.46 -13.82 -16.32
C VAL A 192 -19.09 -14.50 -16.32
N PHE A 193 -18.06 -13.82 -15.83
CA PHE A 193 -16.70 -14.34 -15.74
C PHE A 193 -16.64 -15.67 -14.97
N CYS A 194 -17.24 -15.73 -13.77
CA CYS A 194 -17.17 -16.94 -12.95
C CYS A 194 -18.08 -18.08 -13.41
N LEU A 195 -19.20 -17.79 -14.08
CA LEU A 195 -20.00 -18.84 -14.73
C LEU A 195 -19.19 -19.51 -15.83
N ALA A 196 -18.54 -18.73 -16.68
CA ALA A 196 -17.67 -19.23 -17.74
C ALA A 196 -16.47 -20.01 -17.19
N ARG A 197 -15.76 -19.48 -16.18
CA ARG A 197 -14.67 -20.20 -15.50
C ARG A 197 -15.14 -21.48 -14.80
N GLY A 198 -16.39 -21.51 -14.33
CA GLY A 198 -17.04 -22.70 -13.79
C GLY A 198 -17.48 -23.72 -14.87
N GLY A 199 -17.32 -23.41 -16.16
CA GLY A 199 -17.70 -24.26 -17.28
C GLY A 199 -19.13 -24.09 -17.78
N ASP A 200 -19.92 -23.19 -17.18
CA ASP A 200 -21.30 -22.92 -17.60
C ASP A 200 -21.36 -21.75 -18.60
N TRP A 201 -20.82 -22.00 -19.80
CA TRP A 201 -20.76 -21.03 -20.90
C TRP A 201 -22.14 -20.53 -21.34
N ASN A 202 -23.15 -21.40 -21.30
CA ASN A 202 -24.52 -21.04 -21.69
C ASN A 202 -25.13 -20.05 -20.68
N ALA A 203 -24.99 -20.32 -19.37
CA ALA A 203 -25.47 -19.40 -18.35
C ALA A 203 -24.69 -18.08 -18.38
N ALA A 204 -23.38 -18.12 -18.67
CA ALA A 204 -22.55 -16.93 -18.83
C ALA A 204 -23.03 -16.05 -19.99
N ALA A 205 -23.27 -16.63 -21.18
CA ALA A 205 -23.77 -15.91 -22.35
C ALA A 205 -25.18 -15.33 -22.13
N LEU A 206 -26.08 -16.08 -21.48
CA LEU A 206 -27.41 -15.58 -21.11
C LEU A 206 -27.31 -14.42 -20.11
N SER A 207 -26.42 -14.55 -19.12
CA SER A 207 -26.20 -13.51 -18.11
C SER A 207 -25.63 -12.24 -18.73
N LEU A 208 -24.74 -12.37 -19.73
CA LEU A 208 -24.18 -11.23 -20.46
C LEU A 208 -25.28 -10.47 -21.21
N ARG A 209 -26.05 -11.15 -22.06
CA ARG A 209 -27.15 -10.52 -22.82
C ARG A 209 -28.18 -9.86 -21.90
N THR A 210 -28.47 -10.50 -20.75
CA THR A 210 -29.36 -9.95 -19.73
C THR A 210 -28.78 -8.68 -19.12
N GLY A 211 -27.49 -8.71 -18.76
CA GLY A 211 -26.78 -7.57 -18.21
C GLY A 211 -26.70 -6.38 -19.17
N GLU A 212 -26.47 -6.63 -20.46
CA GLU A 212 -26.48 -5.61 -21.51
C GLU A 212 -27.88 -4.99 -21.67
N ALA A 213 -28.92 -5.82 -21.78
CA ALA A 213 -30.30 -5.36 -21.95
C ALA A 213 -30.80 -4.51 -20.76
N LEU A 214 -30.34 -4.83 -19.54
CA LEU A 214 -30.68 -4.09 -18.32
C LEU A 214 -29.76 -2.89 -18.04
N GLY A 215 -28.72 -2.67 -18.85
CA GLY A 215 -27.75 -1.59 -18.67
C GLY A 215 -26.77 -1.80 -17.52
N TYR A 216 -26.62 -3.04 -17.04
CA TYR A 216 -25.67 -3.41 -15.99
C TYR A 216 -24.27 -3.78 -16.52
N VAL A 217 -24.14 -3.93 -17.84
CA VAL A 217 -22.87 -4.15 -18.53
C VAL A 217 -22.71 -3.00 -19.54
N THR A 218 -21.59 -2.27 -19.46
CA THR A 218 -21.31 -1.19 -20.43
C THR A 218 -20.93 -1.80 -21.78
N PRO A 219 -21.08 -1.07 -22.90
CA PRO A 219 -20.71 -1.59 -24.22
C PRO A 219 -19.27 -2.11 -24.29
N GLU A 220 -18.31 -1.41 -23.68
CA GLU A 220 -16.90 -1.79 -23.68
C GLU A 220 -16.65 -3.08 -22.91
N MET A 221 -17.31 -3.24 -21.75
CA MET A 221 -17.24 -4.47 -20.96
C MET A 221 -17.98 -5.62 -21.68
N GLY A 222 -19.08 -5.33 -22.39
CA GLY A 222 -19.82 -6.30 -23.18
C GLY A 222 -18.98 -6.87 -24.32
N GLU A 223 -18.22 -6.03 -25.02
CA GLU A 223 -17.29 -6.47 -26.07
C GLU A 223 -16.18 -7.36 -25.49
N LEU A 224 -15.56 -6.95 -24.38
CA LEU A 224 -14.53 -7.73 -23.70
C LEU A 224 -15.04 -9.09 -23.23
N LEU A 225 -16.22 -9.14 -22.61
CA LEU A 225 -16.85 -10.39 -22.17
C LEU A 225 -17.26 -11.26 -23.35
N SER A 226 -17.72 -10.68 -24.46
CA SER A 226 -18.08 -11.44 -25.66
C SER A 226 -16.87 -12.15 -26.26
N ARG A 227 -15.73 -11.45 -26.39
CA ARG A 227 -14.45 -12.05 -26.82
C ARG A 227 -13.96 -13.13 -25.87
N PHE A 228 -14.18 -12.95 -24.57
CA PHE A 228 -13.83 -13.96 -23.56
C PHE A 228 -14.71 -15.21 -23.63
N LEU A 229 -16.01 -15.07 -23.92
CA LEU A 229 -16.94 -16.20 -24.00
C LEU A 229 -16.84 -16.98 -25.31
N ASP A 230 -16.53 -16.31 -26.42
CA ASP A 230 -16.49 -16.90 -27.75
C ASP A 230 -15.30 -16.32 -28.56
N PRO A 231 -14.06 -16.76 -28.30
CA PRO A 231 -12.88 -16.21 -28.97
C PRO A 231 -12.85 -16.50 -30.47
N GLU A 232 -13.46 -17.60 -30.93
CA GLU A 232 -13.50 -18.01 -32.34
C GLU A 232 -14.27 -17.00 -33.20
N LEU A 233 -15.35 -16.41 -32.65
CA LEU A 233 -16.16 -15.42 -33.35
C LEU A 233 -15.40 -14.11 -33.66
N TYR A 234 -14.34 -13.83 -32.91
CA TYR A 234 -13.55 -12.59 -33.01
C TYR A 234 -12.15 -12.83 -33.57
N GLU A 235 -11.88 -13.99 -34.17
CA GLU A 235 -10.61 -14.25 -34.85
C GLU A 235 -10.36 -13.23 -35.98
N GLY A 236 -9.23 -12.51 -35.91
CA GLY A 236 -8.83 -11.54 -36.92
C GLY A 236 -9.42 -10.14 -36.72
N GLU A 237 -10.26 -9.93 -35.72
CA GLU A 237 -10.70 -8.59 -35.31
C GLU A 237 -9.53 -7.78 -34.72
N PRO A 238 -9.57 -6.44 -34.80
CA PRO A 238 -8.54 -5.61 -34.21
C PRO A 238 -8.51 -5.78 -32.68
N PRO A 239 -7.34 -5.61 -32.04
CA PRO A 239 -7.21 -5.64 -30.58
C PRO A 239 -8.12 -4.61 -29.91
N LEU A 240 -8.53 -4.92 -28.68
CA LEU A 240 -9.34 -3.99 -27.89
C LEU A 240 -8.51 -2.77 -27.46
N PRO A 241 -9.14 -1.59 -27.35
CA PRO A 241 -8.51 -0.45 -26.70
C PRO A 241 -8.14 -0.78 -25.26
N VAL A 242 -6.86 -0.60 -24.91
CA VAL A 242 -6.38 -0.84 -23.55
C VAL A 242 -6.96 0.23 -22.61
N PRO A 243 -7.73 -0.14 -21.56
CA PRO A 243 -8.31 0.83 -20.66
C PRO A 243 -7.23 1.47 -19.77
N SER A 244 -7.32 2.78 -19.55
CA SER A 244 -6.37 3.53 -18.72
C SER A 244 -6.52 3.25 -17.22
N ARG A 245 -7.71 2.81 -16.79
CA ARG A 245 -8.05 2.48 -15.39
C ARG A 245 -8.73 1.11 -15.31
N PRO A 246 -8.00 0.01 -15.56
CA PRO A 246 -8.58 -1.33 -15.50
C PRO A 246 -8.94 -1.70 -14.06
N SER A 247 -10.02 -2.47 -13.90
CA SER A 247 -10.22 -3.25 -12.67
C SER A 247 -9.44 -4.57 -12.72
N PRO A 248 -9.25 -5.26 -11.59
CA PRO A 248 -8.66 -6.60 -11.58
C PRO A 248 -9.37 -7.59 -12.50
N LEU A 249 -10.71 -7.49 -12.60
CA LEU A 249 -11.50 -8.28 -13.54
C LEU A 249 -11.14 -7.98 -14.99
N VAL A 250 -11.04 -6.69 -15.36
CA VAL A 250 -10.60 -6.28 -16.70
C VAL A 250 -9.22 -6.83 -17.00
N LEU A 251 -8.27 -6.73 -16.07
CA LEU A 251 -6.92 -7.28 -16.23
C LEU A 251 -6.97 -8.80 -16.52
N ARG A 252 -7.75 -9.57 -15.75
CA ARG A 252 -7.89 -11.02 -15.96
C ARG A 252 -8.56 -11.36 -17.29
N LEU A 253 -9.57 -10.59 -17.69
CA LEU A 253 -10.27 -10.77 -18.97
C LEU A 253 -9.34 -10.49 -20.15
N MET A 254 -8.59 -9.38 -20.12
CA MET A 254 -7.60 -9.03 -21.14
C MET A 254 -6.51 -10.11 -21.28
N GLU A 255 -6.01 -10.64 -20.16
CA GLU A 255 -5.10 -11.80 -20.19
C GLU A 255 -5.75 -13.05 -20.80
N ALA A 256 -7.01 -13.33 -20.46
CA ALA A 256 -7.72 -14.52 -20.95
C ALA A 256 -7.99 -14.50 -22.45
N ILE A 257 -8.18 -13.32 -23.05
CA ILE A 257 -8.33 -13.16 -24.51
C ILE A 257 -7.00 -13.06 -25.26
N GLY A 258 -5.85 -13.19 -24.57
CA GLY A 258 -4.53 -13.11 -25.18
C GLY A 258 -4.02 -11.69 -25.45
N GLU A 259 -4.60 -10.67 -24.83
CA GLU A 259 -4.22 -9.27 -24.94
C GLU A 259 -3.71 -8.72 -23.57
N PRO A 260 -2.63 -9.27 -22.98
CA PRO A 260 -2.20 -8.92 -21.64
C PRO A 260 -1.79 -7.45 -21.53
N MET A 261 -2.14 -6.82 -20.40
CA MET A 261 -1.83 -5.43 -20.11
C MET A 261 -0.50 -5.29 -19.35
N ALA A 262 0.23 -4.21 -19.61
CA ALA A 262 1.39 -3.86 -18.78
C ALA A 262 0.92 -3.27 -17.44
N THR A 263 1.42 -3.79 -16.31
CA THR A 263 1.05 -3.29 -14.98
C THR A 263 1.96 -2.17 -14.45
N THR A 264 3.03 -1.84 -15.19
CA THR A 264 4.10 -0.94 -14.74
C THR A 264 3.61 0.46 -14.36
N THR A 265 2.57 0.96 -15.05
CA THR A 265 1.95 2.27 -14.80
C THR A 265 0.64 2.18 -14.01
N LEU A 266 0.17 0.96 -13.70
CA LEU A 266 -1.03 0.73 -12.90
C LEU A 266 -0.73 0.89 -11.40
N PRO A 267 -1.75 1.02 -10.53
CA PRO A 267 -1.58 1.06 -9.09
C PRO A 267 -0.74 -0.12 -8.59
N VAL A 268 0.05 0.08 -7.52
CA VAL A 268 1.03 -0.91 -7.06
C VAL A 268 0.41 -2.27 -6.70
N ALA A 269 -0.88 -2.32 -6.33
CA ALA A 269 -1.64 -3.56 -6.16
C ALA A 269 -1.54 -4.50 -7.38
N PHE A 270 -1.55 -3.96 -8.60
CA PHE A 270 -1.47 -4.75 -9.83
C PHE A 270 -0.11 -5.43 -10.00
N ALA A 271 0.96 -4.91 -9.39
CA ALA A 271 2.28 -5.52 -9.43
C ALA A 271 2.30 -6.92 -8.76
N GLN A 272 1.33 -7.23 -7.89
CA GLN A 272 1.22 -8.58 -7.32
C GLN A 272 0.90 -9.63 -8.38
N SER A 273 0.12 -9.27 -9.41
CA SER A 273 -0.20 -10.20 -10.51
C SER A 273 1.04 -10.58 -11.32
N ASP A 274 2.01 -9.68 -11.40
CA ASP A 274 3.28 -9.87 -12.09
C ASP A 274 4.29 -10.71 -11.30
N LEU A 275 4.07 -10.97 -10.01
CA LEU A 275 4.96 -11.85 -9.21
C LEU A 275 4.78 -13.35 -9.50
N ARG A 276 3.73 -13.71 -10.24
CA ARG A 276 3.42 -15.10 -10.60
C ARG A 276 4.51 -15.70 -11.49
N SER A 277 4.69 -17.01 -11.41
CA SER A 277 5.75 -17.72 -12.15
C SER A 277 5.57 -17.74 -13.68
N ASN A 278 4.37 -17.44 -14.18
CA ASN A 278 4.10 -17.29 -15.62
C ASN A 278 4.62 -15.97 -16.19
N ALA A 279 4.91 -14.97 -15.35
CA ALA A 279 5.52 -13.72 -15.78
C ALA A 279 7.04 -13.88 -16.00
N GLY A 280 7.55 -13.14 -16.99
CA GLY A 280 8.98 -13.07 -17.27
C GLY A 280 9.77 -12.56 -16.05
N TRP A 281 11.00 -13.04 -15.87
CA TRP A 281 11.81 -12.70 -14.69
C TRP A 281 12.07 -11.20 -14.53
N LYS A 282 12.27 -10.46 -15.64
CA LYS A 282 12.37 -9.00 -15.61
C LYS A 282 11.13 -8.34 -15.02
N THR A 283 9.94 -8.75 -15.47
CA THR A 283 8.65 -8.25 -14.97
C THR A 283 8.48 -8.55 -13.48
N ARG A 284 8.80 -9.78 -13.07
CA ARG A 284 8.79 -10.18 -11.64
C ARG A 284 9.71 -9.30 -10.79
N LEU A 285 10.91 -9.00 -11.27
CA LEU A 285 11.86 -8.12 -10.58
C LEU A 285 11.33 -6.69 -10.45
N GLU A 286 10.89 -6.07 -11.55
CA GLU A 286 10.37 -4.70 -11.54
C GLU A 286 9.12 -4.58 -10.64
N ALA A 287 8.24 -5.59 -10.66
CA ALA A 287 7.09 -5.67 -9.76
C ALA A 287 7.51 -5.80 -8.28
N ALA A 288 8.48 -6.67 -7.99
CA ALA A 288 8.98 -6.86 -6.64
C ALA A 288 9.67 -5.61 -6.09
N GLU A 289 10.45 -4.89 -6.91
CA GLU A 289 11.06 -3.62 -6.54
C GLU A 289 10.00 -2.56 -6.18
N ARG A 290 8.92 -2.47 -6.98
CA ARG A 290 7.80 -1.55 -6.71
C ARG A 290 7.08 -1.89 -5.41
N LEU A 291 6.82 -3.18 -5.15
CA LEU A 291 6.16 -3.64 -3.93
C LEU A 291 7.06 -3.52 -2.69
N ALA A 292 8.37 -3.76 -2.83
CA ALA A 292 9.32 -3.64 -1.72
C ALA A 292 9.49 -2.18 -1.27
N ARG A 293 9.44 -1.23 -2.21
CA ARG A 293 9.48 0.20 -1.91
C ARG A 293 8.32 0.63 -1.01
N THR A 294 7.14 0.05 -1.22
CA THR A 294 5.95 0.30 -0.38
C THR A 294 5.84 -0.65 0.81
N GLY A 295 6.87 -1.46 1.09
CA GLY A 295 6.85 -2.44 2.18
C GLY A 295 5.82 -3.57 2.02
N ALA A 296 5.21 -3.73 0.85
CA ALA A 296 4.19 -4.75 0.59
C ALA A 296 4.77 -6.17 0.45
N ILE A 297 6.08 -6.28 0.19
CA ILE A 297 6.81 -7.54 0.27
C ILE A 297 8.06 -7.40 1.13
N GLU A 298 8.44 -8.51 1.77
CA GLU A 298 9.65 -8.60 2.58
C GLU A 298 10.92 -8.44 1.75
N ALA A 299 11.94 -7.79 2.32
CA ALA A 299 13.23 -7.59 1.66
C ALA A 299 13.91 -8.92 1.25
N ASN A 300 13.71 -9.99 2.04
CA ASN A 300 14.23 -11.32 1.72
C ASN A 300 13.55 -11.93 0.48
N ARG A 301 12.26 -11.65 0.24
CA ARG A 301 11.56 -12.10 -0.97
C ARG A 301 12.13 -11.43 -2.21
N LEU A 302 12.42 -10.12 -2.11
CA LEU A 302 13.10 -9.39 -3.18
C LEU A 302 14.52 -9.92 -3.42
N LEU A 303 15.30 -10.17 -2.37
CA LEU A 303 16.64 -10.76 -2.49
C LEU A 303 16.61 -12.13 -3.19
N GLY A 304 15.61 -12.97 -2.89
CA GLY A 304 15.42 -14.25 -3.57
C GLY A 304 15.24 -14.09 -5.09
N LEU A 305 14.55 -13.04 -5.55
CA LEU A 305 14.39 -12.76 -6.97
C LEU A 305 15.68 -12.24 -7.62
N TYR A 306 16.45 -11.40 -6.92
CA TYR A 306 17.74 -10.92 -7.41
C TYR A 306 18.79 -12.03 -7.52
N THR A 307 18.67 -13.08 -6.70
CA THR A 307 19.63 -14.19 -6.65
C THR A 307 19.17 -15.43 -7.40
N GLU A 308 17.98 -15.41 -8.02
CA GLU A 308 17.41 -16.57 -8.72
C GLU A 308 18.28 -17.05 -9.90
N ARG A 309 18.88 -16.12 -10.66
CA ARG A 309 19.68 -16.41 -11.87
C ARG A 309 20.74 -15.35 -12.06
N GLN A 310 21.75 -15.63 -12.90
CA GLN A 310 22.69 -14.60 -13.33
C GLN A 310 21.99 -13.54 -14.20
N ALA A 311 22.49 -12.30 -14.16
CA ALA A 311 21.98 -11.21 -14.98
C ALA A 311 21.93 -11.61 -16.47
N ALA A 312 20.74 -11.50 -17.07
CA ALA A 312 20.51 -11.99 -18.42
C ALA A 312 21.06 -11.07 -19.53
N ALA A 313 21.28 -9.79 -19.21
CA ALA A 313 21.83 -8.77 -20.11
C ALA A 313 22.52 -7.67 -19.30
N SER A 314 22.90 -6.57 -19.94
CA SER A 314 23.36 -5.33 -19.30
C SER A 314 22.28 -4.26 -19.34
N GLY A 315 22.31 -3.31 -18.40
CA GLY A 315 21.41 -2.15 -18.37
C GLY A 315 20.20 -2.33 -17.45
N GLY A 316 19.80 -1.24 -16.81
CA GLY A 316 18.56 -1.15 -16.03
C GLY A 316 18.53 -2.15 -14.86
N VAL A 317 17.49 -2.98 -14.79
CA VAL A 317 17.33 -4.00 -13.74
C VAL A 317 18.49 -4.98 -13.69
N TRP A 318 19.14 -5.27 -14.83
CA TRP A 318 20.22 -6.25 -14.86
C TRP A 318 21.52 -5.75 -14.22
N ASP A 319 21.79 -4.44 -14.31
CA ASP A 319 22.92 -3.84 -13.58
C ASP A 319 22.67 -3.90 -12.06
N ARG A 320 21.42 -3.73 -11.62
CA ARG A 320 21.04 -3.92 -10.22
C ARG A 320 21.23 -5.36 -9.76
N VAL A 321 20.75 -6.33 -10.55
CA VAL A 321 20.97 -7.76 -10.29
C VAL A 321 22.46 -8.07 -10.13
N ALA A 322 23.29 -7.61 -11.06
CA ALA A 322 24.74 -7.85 -11.02
C ALA A 322 25.42 -7.19 -9.81
N ALA A 323 25.05 -5.95 -9.47
CA ALA A 323 25.60 -5.23 -8.33
C ALA A 323 25.23 -5.92 -7.00
N ILE A 324 23.96 -6.32 -6.83
CA ILE A 324 23.49 -7.05 -5.64
C ILE A 324 24.19 -8.39 -5.52
N GLN A 325 24.27 -9.19 -6.58
CA GLN A 325 24.93 -10.50 -6.53
C GLN A 325 26.41 -10.39 -6.20
N ARG A 326 27.11 -9.40 -6.74
CA ARG A 326 28.52 -9.14 -6.43
C ARG A 326 28.69 -8.77 -4.96
N PHE A 327 27.84 -7.88 -4.46
CA PHE A 327 27.86 -7.46 -3.07
C PHE A 327 27.50 -8.60 -2.11
N ASP A 328 26.44 -9.36 -2.40
CA ASP A 328 25.98 -10.51 -1.61
C ASP A 328 27.05 -11.60 -1.53
N THR A 329 27.74 -11.88 -2.64
CA THR A 329 28.88 -12.80 -2.67
C THR A 329 30.02 -12.30 -1.77
N ALA A 330 30.35 -11.01 -1.83
CA ALA A 330 31.39 -10.41 -1.00
C ALA A 330 31.02 -10.43 0.51
N MET A 331 29.75 -10.16 0.83
CA MET A 331 29.21 -10.25 2.19
C MET A 331 29.25 -11.69 2.72
N SER A 332 28.84 -12.66 1.90
CA SER A 332 28.89 -14.09 2.23
C SER A 332 30.32 -14.59 2.48
N ALA A 333 31.29 -14.12 1.67
CA ALA A 333 32.71 -14.41 1.86
C ALA A 333 33.34 -13.65 3.04
N ARG A 334 32.67 -12.62 3.57
CA ARG A 334 33.18 -11.68 4.59
C ARG A 334 34.52 -11.06 4.22
N ASP A 335 34.74 -10.76 2.94
CA ASP A 335 35.96 -10.13 2.43
C ASP A 335 35.84 -8.60 2.50
N PRO A 336 36.54 -7.90 3.41
CA PRO A 336 36.41 -6.45 3.57
C PRO A 336 36.81 -5.67 2.32
N ALA A 337 37.79 -6.15 1.55
CA ALA A 337 38.25 -5.46 0.35
C ALA A 337 37.21 -5.58 -0.78
N ALA A 338 36.65 -6.78 -0.98
CA ALA A 338 35.59 -6.99 -1.97
C ALA A 338 34.31 -6.22 -1.60
N ILE A 339 33.94 -6.20 -0.31
CA ILE A 339 32.80 -5.44 0.20
C ILE A 339 33.02 -3.94 -0.04
N ALA A 340 34.19 -3.40 0.33
CA ALA A 340 34.51 -1.98 0.12
C ALA A 340 34.44 -1.57 -1.36
N ALA A 341 34.86 -2.46 -2.27
CA ALA A 341 34.83 -2.21 -3.70
C ALA A 341 33.40 -2.27 -4.29
N ALA A 342 32.56 -3.20 -3.82
CA ALA A 342 31.20 -3.38 -4.34
C ALA A 342 30.15 -2.44 -3.73
N LEU A 343 30.37 -1.98 -2.48
CA LEU A 343 29.38 -1.23 -1.70
C LEU A 343 28.89 0.07 -2.38
N PRO A 344 29.75 0.93 -2.96
CA PRO A 344 29.29 2.18 -3.56
C PRO A 344 28.37 1.96 -4.77
N GLU A 345 28.67 0.95 -5.60
CA GLU A 345 27.88 0.65 -6.79
C GLU A 345 26.51 0.08 -6.43
N VAL A 346 26.45 -0.91 -5.53
CA VAL A 346 25.15 -1.47 -5.11
C VAL A 346 24.31 -0.43 -4.38
N TRP A 347 24.92 0.43 -3.58
CA TRP A 347 24.20 1.50 -2.89
C TRP A 347 23.57 2.49 -3.87
N GLN A 348 24.34 2.96 -4.87
CA GLN A 348 23.82 3.84 -5.93
C GLN A 348 22.65 3.19 -6.68
N GLN A 349 22.71 1.87 -6.91
CA GLN A 349 21.60 1.15 -7.55
C GLN A 349 20.35 1.13 -6.68
N MET A 350 20.48 1.01 -5.35
CA MET A 350 19.36 1.05 -4.42
C MET A 350 18.75 2.45 -4.33
N GLU A 351 19.56 3.50 -4.28
CA GLU A 351 19.12 4.91 -4.28
C GLU A 351 18.26 5.23 -5.51
N ARG A 352 18.68 4.80 -6.71
CA ARG A 352 17.93 5.02 -7.97
C ARG A 352 16.53 4.41 -7.99
N THR A 353 16.25 3.45 -7.12
CA THR A 353 14.98 2.72 -7.06
C THR A 353 14.27 2.85 -5.72
N GLU A 354 14.79 3.70 -4.82
CA GLU A 354 14.27 3.92 -3.47
C GLU A 354 14.22 2.63 -2.62
N LEU A 355 15.25 1.78 -2.76
CA LEU A 355 15.40 0.48 -2.07
C LEU A 355 16.47 0.50 -0.97
N GLU A 356 16.86 1.68 -0.50
CA GLU A 356 17.89 1.89 0.51
C GLU A 356 17.57 1.19 1.84
N VAL A 357 16.31 1.31 2.30
CA VAL A 357 15.87 0.70 3.56
C VAL A 357 15.67 -0.81 3.46
N PRO A 358 15.06 -1.37 2.40
CA PRO A 358 15.09 -2.82 2.15
C PRO A 358 16.52 -3.38 2.14
N PHE A 359 17.46 -2.70 1.48
CA PHE A 359 18.88 -3.08 1.47
C PHE A 359 19.50 -3.01 2.88
N ALA A 360 19.30 -1.91 3.61
CA ALA A 360 19.80 -1.73 4.97
C ALA A 360 19.21 -2.76 5.95
N THR A 361 17.97 -3.19 5.74
CA THR A 361 17.31 -4.23 6.54
C THR A 361 18.01 -5.58 6.37
N LEU A 362 18.43 -5.91 5.15
CA LEU A 362 19.14 -7.15 4.85
C LEU A 362 20.59 -7.13 5.34
N TYR A 363 21.32 -6.05 5.05
CA TYR A 363 22.77 -6.03 5.16
C TYR A 363 23.32 -5.09 6.24
N GLY A 364 22.57 -4.07 6.69
CA GLY A 364 23.10 -2.98 7.52
C GLY A 364 23.71 -3.44 8.84
N ALA A 365 23.06 -4.40 9.52
CA ALA A 365 23.52 -4.93 10.79
C ALA A 365 24.84 -5.73 10.68
N GLU A 366 24.99 -6.53 9.63
CA GLU A 366 26.21 -7.31 9.35
C GLU A 366 27.32 -6.43 8.77
N LEU A 367 26.96 -5.51 7.88
CA LEU A 367 27.90 -4.56 7.28
C LEU A 367 28.58 -3.69 8.34
N ALA A 368 27.84 -3.27 9.37
CA ALA A 368 28.39 -2.53 10.50
C ALA A 368 29.42 -3.31 11.35
N LYS A 369 29.49 -4.64 11.21
CA LYS A 369 30.47 -5.49 11.92
C LYS A 369 31.77 -5.65 11.12
N ILE A 370 31.78 -5.29 9.83
CA ILE A 370 32.96 -5.39 8.98
C ILE A 370 33.86 -4.16 9.21
N PRO A 371 35.18 -4.33 9.41
CA PRO A 371 36.10 -3.21 9.67
C PRO A 371 36.42 -2.42 8.39
N LEU A 372 35.42 -1.75 7.82
CA LEU A 372 35.57 -0.88 6.67
C LEU A 372 36.08 0.50 7.10
N THR A 373 37.03 1.06 6.35
CA THR A 373 37.62 2.38 6.61
C THR A 373 37.19 3.40 5.57
N ASP A 374 37.55 4.67 5.82
CA ASP A 374 37.40 5.77 4.86
C ASP A 374 35.96 5.94 4.36
N ALA A 375 35.79 6.20 3.05
CA ALA A 375 34.48 6.40 2.44
C ALA A 375 33.56 5.18 2.56
N ALA A 376 34.11 3.96 2.44
CA ALA A 376 33.34 2.73 2.58
C ALA A 376 32.83 2.54 4.02
N GLY A 377 33.66 2.84 5.02
CA GLY A 377 33.27 2.81 6.42
C GLY A 377 32.21 3.86 6.78
N ALA A 378 32.32 5.07 6.23
CA ALA A 378 31.31 6.11 6.41
C ALA A 378 29.97 5.74 5.74
N LEU A 379 30.01 5.15 4.55
CA LEU A 379 28.82 4.66 3.85
C LEU A 379 28.17 3.49 4.60
N ALA A 380 28.95 2.49 5.01
CA ALA A 380 28.50 1.38 5.83
C ALA A 380 27.81 1.83 7.13
N PHE A 381 28.36 2.85 7.78
CA PHE A 381 27.75 3.45 8.96
C PHE A 381 26.36 4.06 8.65
N ARG A 382 26.25 4.87 7.58
CA ARG A 382 24.96 5.46 7.16
C ARG A 382 23.91 4.40 6.81
N ILE A 383 24.32 3.33 6.13
CA ILE A 383 23.46 2.20 5.80
C ILE A 383 23.01 1.49 7.08
N GLY A 384 23.92 1.26 8.03
CA GLY A 384 23.57 0.67 9.33
C GLY A 384 22.57 1.51 10.13
N LEU A 385 22.60 2.84 10.01
CA LEU A 385 21.62 3.73 10.63
C LEU A 385 20.21 3.64 10.02
N LEU A 386 20.07 3.12 8.80
CA LEU A 386 18.78 2.87 8.16
C LEU A 386 18.22 1.46 8.47
N SER A 387 19.00 0.62 9.16
CA SER A 387 18.59 -0.73 9.55
C SER A 387 17.79 -0.75 10.87
N PRO A 388 17.10 -1.86 11.19
CA PRO A 388 16.48 -2.03 12.52
C PRO A 388 17.47 -1.88 13.69
N ASP A 389 18.77 -2.11 13.46
CA ASP A 389 19.85 -2.04 14.46
C ASP A 389 20.47 -0.64 14.60
N TYR A 390 19.83 0.41 14.05
CA TYR A 390 20.36 1.78 14.00
C TYR A 390 20.96 2.29 15.32
N GLU A 391 20.31 2.01 16.46
CA GLU A 391 20.78 2.48 17.77
C GLU A 391 22.07 1.79 18.19
N ARG A 392 22.17 0.47 17.95
CA ARG A 392 23.39 -0.31 18.24
C ARG A 392 24.54 0.18 17.36
N VAL A 393 24.29 0.34 16.06
CA VAL A 393 25.26 0.88 15.10
C VAL A 393 25.78 2.25 15.54
N ALA A 394 24.89 3.14 15.99
CA ALA A 394 25.26 4.46 16.52
C ALA A 394 26.03 4.40 17.84
N ARG A 395 25.80 3.39 18.69
CA ARG A 395 26.54 3.18 19.95
C ARG A 395 27.98 2.75 19.69
N ASP A 396 28.18 1.88 18.71
CA ASP A 396 29.47 1.27 18.41
C ASP A 396 30.38 2.19 17.57
N ARG A 397 29.82 3.20 16.91
CA ARG A 397 30.57 4.18 16.09
C ARG A 397 31.27 5.24 16.94
N GLN A 398 32.56 5.43 16.70
CA GLN A 398 33.28 6.66 17.06
C GLN A 398 33.09 7.69 15.93
N PRO A 399 32.55 8.90 16.21
CA PRO A 399 32.26 9.87 15.17
C PRO A 399 33.56 10.42 14.55
N LEU A 400 33.65 10.40 13.23
CA LEU A 400 34.79 10.96 12.48
C LEU A 400 34.67 12.48 12.18
N GLY A 401 33.67 13.16 12.75
CA GLY A 401 33.35 14.56 12.48
C GLY A 401 32.22 14.75 11.45
N GLY A 402 31.98 15.98 11.02
CA GLY A 402 30.92 16.30 10.05
C GLY A 402 29.51 16.07 10.60
N ILE A 403 28.65 15.41 9.83
CA ILE A 403 27.27 15.10 10.21
C ILE A 403 27.14 13.91 11.17
N GLU A 404 28.17 13.07 11.31
CA GLU A 404 28.09 11.84 12.12
C GLU A 404 27.69 12.08 13.59
N PRO A 405 28.25 13.07 14.32
CA PRO A 405 27.79 13.36 15.69
C PRO A 405 26.29 13.65 15.77
N PHE A 406 25.75 14.34 14.76
CA PHE A 406 24.33 14.64 14.69
C PHE A 406 23.50 13.39 14.46
N LEU A 407 23.87 12.55 13.49
CA LEU A 407 23.19 11.27 13.23
C LEU A 407 23.22 10.33 14.44
N ILE A 408 24.36 10.23 15.13
CA ILE A 408 24.49 9.46 16.36
C ILE A 408 23.58 10.02 17.45
N GLY A 409 23.48 11.35 17.57
CA GLY A 409 22.59 12.01 18.51
C GLY A 409 21.11 11.72 18.22
N VAL A 410 20.69 11.76 16.95
CA VAL A 410 19.32 11.34 16.55
C VAL A 410 19.08 9.89 16.90
N ALA A 411 19.98 8.98 16.51
CA ALA A 411 19.85 7.54 16.77
C ALA A 411 19.77 7.19 18.28
N ARG A 412 20.43 7.98 19.14
CA ARG A 412 20.37 7.83 20.61
C ARG A 412 19.25 8.64 21.26
N GLY A 413 18.51 9.44 20.49
CA GLY A 413 17.46 10.33 20.99
C GLY A 413 17.95 11.49 21.85
N ASN A 414 19.23 11.89 21.70
CA ASN A 414 19.83 12.98 22.45
C ASN A 414 20.69 13.88 21.54
N LEU A 415 20.20 15.10 21.33
CA LEU A 415 20.84 16.13 20.52
C LEU A 415 21.30 17.35 21.34
N ASP A 416 21.38 17.21 22.67
CA ASP A 416 21.83 18.28 23.56
C ASP A 416 23.26 18.70 23.21
N GLY A 417 23.46 20.01 22.96
CA GLY A 417 24.77 20.56 22.61
C GLY A 417 25.27 20.28 21.19
N ILE A 418 24.51 19.58 20.34
CA ILE A 418 24.91 19.26 18.96
C ILE A 418 24.30 20.28 17.98
N ASN A 419 25.11 20.95 17.16
CA ASN A 419 24.61 21.91 16.19
C ASN A 419 24.04 21.21 14.95
N PRO A 420 22.84 21.58 14.48
CA PRO A 420 22.29 21.04 13.25
C PRO A 420 23.04 21.59 12.02
N PRO A 421 23.43 20.75 11.05
CA PRO A 421 24.13 21.19 9.84
C PRO A 421 23.24 21.95 8.83
N ASP A 422 21.93 21.73 8.84
CA ASP A 422 20.99 22.32 7.88
C ASP A 422 19.58 22.53 8.51
N PRO A 423 18.62 23.18 7.81
CA PRO A 423 17.29 23.42 8.36
C PRO A 423 16.49 22.16 8.72
N VAL A 424 16.66 21.06 7.98
CA VAL A 424 15.96 19.79 8.25
C VAL A 424 16.50 19.16 9.54
N ALA A 425 17.83 19.16 9.70
CA ALA A 425 18.45 18.79 10.96
C ALA A 425 18.02 19.73 12.11
N GLY A 426 17.78 21.01 11.83
CA GLY A 426 17.21 21.95 12.79
C GLY A 426 15.82 21.53 13.27
N ALA A 427 14.95 21.13 12.35
CA ALA A 427 13.60 20.65 12.63
C ALA A 427 13.60 19.35 13.45
N VAL A 428 14.41 18.36 13.02
CA VAL A 428 14.63 17.13 13.77
C VAL A 428 15.14 17.46 15.18
N LYS A 429 16.16 18.32 15.32
CA LYS A 429 16.65 18.71 16.65
C LYS A 429 15.59 19.35 17.53
N ALA A 430 14.73 20.20 16.97
CA ALA A 430 13.65 20.84 17.71
C ALA A 430 12.68 19.81 18.30
N ALA A 431 12.31 18.77 17.54
CA ALA A 431 11.46 17.68 18.02
C ALA A 431 12.11 16.83 19.13
N PHE A 432 13.44 16.81 19.19
CA PHE A 432 14.20 16.05 20.18
C PHE A 432 14.54 16.84 21.45
N SER A 433 14.27 18.15 21.47
CA SER A 433 14.64 19.05 22.55
C SER A 433 13.81 18.84 23.81
N ARG A 434 14.43 18.91 25.00
CA ARG A 434 13.73 18.74 26.30
C ARG A 434 12.63 19.77 26.57
N GLY A 435 12.72 20.95 25.95
CA GLY A 435 11.73 22.02 26.09
C GLY A 435 10.61 21.98 25.04
N ALA A 436 10.61 21.00 24.15
CA ALA A 436 9.56 20.86 23.14
C ALA A 436 8.21 20.58 23.80
N ARG A 437 7.13 20.99 23.13
CA ARG A 437 5.75 20.87 23.60
C ARG A 437 4.87 20.42 22.44
N LEU A 438 3.78 19.73 22.77
CA LEU A 438 2.78 19.37 21.77
C LEU A 438 2.21 20.66 21.17
N SER A 439 1.93 20.65 19.87
CA SER A 439 1.11 21.69 19.25
C SER A 439 -0.28 21.68 19.91
N GLU A 440 -1.02 22.79 19.82
CA GLU A 440 -2.36 22.88 20.39
C GLU A 440 -3.29 21.78 19.85
N THR A 441 -3.17 21.47 18.55
CA THR A 441 -3.90 20.39 17.89
C THR A 441 -3.60 19.03 18.54
N TYR A 442 -2.32 18.67 18.69
CA TYR A 442 -1.95 17.38 19.28
C TYR A 442 -2.27 17.30 20.77
N ALA A 443 -2.06 18.37 21.53
CA ALA A 443 -2.39 18.43 22.94
C ALA A 443 -3.89 18.17 23.17
N ARG A 444 -4.75 18.74 22.32
CA ARG A 444 -6.20 18.50 22.35
C ARG A 444 -6.52 17.03 22.07
N LEU A 445 -6.02 16.46 20.98
CA LEU A 445 -6.31 15.06 20.61
C LEU A 445 -5.87 14.06 21.69
N VAL A 446 -4.68 14.25 22.26
CA VAL A 446 -4.20 13.39 23.35
C VAL A 446 -5.07 13.53 24.60
N THR A 447 -5.47 14.75 24.96
CA THR A 447 -6.35 15.02 26.11
C THR A 447 -7.74 14.41 25.93
N GLU A 448 -8.28 14.43 24.70
CA GLU A 448 -9.58 13.87 24.33
C GLU A 448 -9.56 12.35 24.14
N LYS A 449 -8.41 11.67 24.37
CA LYS A 449 -8.21 10.24 24.12
C LYS A 449 -8.42 9.84 22.65
N ARG A 450 -7.91 10.66 21.72
CA ARG A 450 -7.97 10.44 20.26
C ARG A 450 -6.57 10.12 19.73
N LEU A 451 -5.90 9.16 20.37
CA LEU A 451 -4.48 8.90 20.14
C LEU A 451 -4.20 8.39 18.71
N GLY A 452 -5.03 7.48 18.20
CA GLY A 452 -4.89 6.96 16.84
C GLY A 452 -5.05 8.04 15.78
N GLU A 453 -6.00 8.95 15.97
CA GLU A 453 -6.18 10.11 15.10
C GLU A 453 -4.98 11.06 15.15
N ALA A 454 -4.45 11.33 16.35
CA ALA A 454 -3.24 12.12 16.49
C ALA A 454 -2.05 11.50 15.74
N ILE A 455 -1.89 10.18 15.82
CA ILE A 455 -0.83 9.47 15.11
C ILE A 455 -1.04 9.53 13.60
N LEU A 456 -2.26 9.33 13.09
CA LEU A 456 -2.56 9.45 11.66
C LEU A 456 -2.26 10.86 11.13
N ILE A 457 -2.60 11.90 11.88
CA ILE A 457 -2.24 13.28 11.52
C ILE A 457 -0.72 13.46 11.52
N ALA A 458 0.01 12.90 12.50
CA ALA A 458 1.47 12.98 12.52
C ALA A 458 2.15 12.21 11.38
N ILE A 459 1.57 11.12 10.90
CA ILE A 459 2.03 10.42 9.70
C ILE A 459 1.92 11.40 8.51
N GLY A 460 0.74 11.99 8.29
CA GLY A 460 0.53 12.99 7.23
C GLY A 460 1.48 14.19 7.33
N ASP A 461 1.58 14.81 8.52
CA ASP A 461 2.44 15.98 8.79
C ASP A 461 3.92 15.69 8.48
N ILE A 462 4.43 14.50 8.83
CA ILE A 462 5.81 14.13 8.54
C ILE A 462 5.97 13.84 7.04
N THR A 463 5.01 13.16 6.42
CA THR A 463 5.01 12.83 4.98
C THR A 463 5.03 14.10 4.12
N ASP A 464 4.15 15.06 4.41
CA ASP A 464 4.05 16.30 3.63
C ASP A 464 5.12 17.31 4.03
N GLY A 465 5.45 17.41 5.32
CA GLY A 465 6.48 18.30 5.83
C GLY A 465 7.88 17.98 5.31
N ALA A 466 8.18 16.71 4.99
CA ALA A 466 9.42 16.30 4.33
C ALA A 466 9.64 17.01 2.97
N ARG A 467 8.58 17.52 2.34
CA ARG A 467 8.61 18.23 1.05
C ARG A 467 8.57 19.75 1.19
N GLY A 468 8.49 20.33 2.39
CA GLY A 468 8.58 21.79 2.54
C GLY A 468 8.22 22.38 3.90
N ASP A 469 7.26 21.80 4.64
CA ASP A 469 6.88 22.33 5.96
C ASP A 469 7.60 21.62 7.12
N LEU A 470 8.74 22.17 7.50
CA LEU A 470 9.54 21.64 8.60
C LEU A 470 8.91 21.82 9.98
N ARG A 471 7.87 22.66 10.13
CA ARG A 471 7.17 22.83 11.41
C ARG A 471 6.30 21.62 11.69
N ASP A 472 5.62 21.11 10.67
CA ASP A 472 4.78 19.92 10.77
C ASP A 472 5.63 18.67 11.04
N VAL A 473 6.78 18.54 10.37
CA VAL A 473 7.80 17.52 10.71
C VAL A 473 8.19 17.58 12.18
N THR A 474 8.47 18.79 12.69
CA THR A 474 8.87 18.97 14.10
C THR A 474 7.75 18.54 15.04
N ALA A 475 6.51 18.97 14.76
CA ALA A 475 5.35 18.68 15.60
C ALA A 475 5.00 17.18 15.59
N GLY A 476 4.97 16.55 14.42
CA GLY A 476 4.71 15.13 14.26
C GLY A 476 5.77 14.25 14.92
N LEU A 477 7.06 14.52 14.68
CA LEU A 477 8.15 13.79 15.34
C LEU A 477 8.07 13.94 16.87
N TYR A 478 7.75 15.13 17.37
CA TYR A 478 7.58 15.33 18.81
C TYR A 478 6.38 14.57 19.38
N LEU A 479 5.23 14.55 18.68
CA LEU A 479 4.08 13.73 19.07
C LEU A 479 4.50 12.27 19.23
N LEU A 480 5.12 11.69 18.20
CA LEU A 480 5.51 10.28 18.21
C LEU A 480 6.36 9.94 19.44
N ARG A 481 7.33 10.79 19.78
CA ARG A 481 8.14 10.63 21.00
C ARG A 481 7.30 10.74 22.27
N ASN A 482 6.42 11.74 22.33
CA ASN A 482 5.59 12.01 23.50
C ASN A 482 4.65 10.84 23.84
N VAL A 483 4.18 10.11 22.82
CA VAL A 483 3.25 8.99 22.98
C VAL A 483 3.95 7.62 23.03
N GLY A 484 5.28 7.59 23.18
CA GLY A 484 6.06 6.36 23.38
C GLY A 484 6.58 5.70 22.10
N LEU A 485 6.34 6.29 20.92
CA LEU A 485 6.85 5.84 19.62
C LEU A 485 8.26 6.40 19.33
N GLU A 486 9.12 6.45 20.36
CA GLU A 486 10.47 7.03 20.30
C GLU A 486 11.32 6.39 19.19
N SER A 487 11.26 5.06 19.03
CA SER A 487 12.03 4.39 17.98
C SER A 487 11.55 4.77 16.57
N VAL A 488 10.26 5.01 16.37
CA VAL A 488 9.73 5.46 15.08
C VAL A 488 10.22 6.86 14.79
N ALA A 489 10.13 7.77 15.77
CA ALA A 489 10.59 9.15 15.62
C ALA A 489 12.08 9.24 15.30
N ARG A 490 12.92 8.41 15.94
CA ARG A 490 14.37 8.36 15.66
C ARG A 490 14.66 7.87 14.25
N ARG A 491 14.02 6.78 13.82
CA ARG A 491 14.20 6.24 12.47
C ARG A 491 13.71 7.21 11.40
N ALA A 492 12.52 7.79 11.56
CA ALA A 492 12.01 8.82 10.65
C ALA A 492 12.95 10.04 10.61
N GLY A 493 13.48 10.48 11.76
CA GLY A 493 14.48 11.53 11.83
C GLY A 493 15.78 11.20 11.09
N LEU A 494 16.27 9.96 11.17
CA LEU A 494 17.43 9.50 10.40
C LEU A 494 17.14 9.45 8.90
N GLU A 495 15.96 8.92 8.53
CA GLU A 495 15.54 8.80 7.13
C GLU A 495 15.38 10.18 6.47
N LEU A 496 14.86 11.20 7.17
CA LEU A 496 14.81 12.60 6.69
C LEU A 496 16.18 13.20 6.38
N LEU A 497 17.23 12.72 7.04
CA LEU A 497 18.60 13.22 6.94
C LEU A 497 19.44 12.41 5.94
N LEU A 498 19.09 11.15 5.73
CA LEU A 498 19.87 10.19 4.96
C LEU A 498 19.26 9.87 3.60
N LEU A 499 17.94 9.96 3.45
CA LEU A 499 17.24 9.67 2.20
C LEU A 499 16.96 10.97 1.44
N GLU A 500 17.36 11.02 0.17
CA GLU A 500 17.08 12.15 -0.71
C GLU A 500 15.66 12.03 -1.30
N ARG A 501 14.64 12.32 -0.49
CA ARG A 501 13.21 12.26 -0.89
C ARG A 501 12.56 13.62 -1.14
N ARG A 502 13.36 14.63 -1.49
CA ARG A 502 12.94 16.05 -1.50
C ARG A 502 12.30 16.52 -2.82
N GLY A 503 12.00 15.60 -3.74
CA GLY A 503 11.45 15.92 -5.06
C GLY A 503 12.51 16.30 -6.09
#